data_AF-A0A7Y1ZD41-F1
#
_entry.id   AF-A0A7Y1ZD41-F1
#
_cell.length_a   1.000
_cell.length_b   1.000
_cell.length_c   1.000
_cell.angle_alpha   90.00
_cell.angle_beta   90.00
_cell.angle_gamma   90.00
#
_symmetry.space_group_name_H-M   'P 1'
#
loop_
_entity.id
_entity.type
_entity.pdbx_description
1 polymer ?
#
loop_
_entity_poly.entity_id
_entity_poly.type
_entity_poly.pdbx_seq_one_letter_code
_entity_poly.pdbx_strand_id
1 'polypeptide(L)'
;MIHSSPCTIYNASAGSGKTYALVKSYLSTILSEKEPDYFKHLLAITFTNKAVGEMKTRIVDSLVNFSNFPELKGSKSLFEDLKRELSLSEEEIHFRSQKILKYLLHHYAQFSVETIDHFNYRLIRTFTHDLNLPSNFEVSLDGQDLITQAVDQLINKAGEDEEITKIILEYALQKTNDDKSWDISIDLKKAAKLLLQENDKKQLDKLKSHSLGDFLSLKRTIKEKIIAIISDLKKLAASTLQLIHENKLDRTHFNRGYFYDFLTNISSEKFNLNLAAGWQNNLEDKPLYPSRVDASEAALMDEIAPQIVAHFYKMKELLPQLWLYENIAKNIIPLATIHVVNQELQQIKEDENILPIHEFNALIHEEIKDQPVP
;
A
#
# COMPACT_ATOMS: atom_id res chain seq x y z
N MET A 1 15.51 41.75 -14.79
CA MET A 1 15.78 40.32 -14.56
C MET A 1 14.45 39.66 -14.25
N ILE A 2 13.89 38.93 -15.22
CA ILE A 2 12.66 38.17 -14.99
C ILE A 2 13.11 36.90 -14.25
N HIS A 3 12.68 36.75 -13.00
CA HIS A 3 12.86 35.50 -12.26
C HIS A 3 12.10 34.40 -13.02
N SER A 4 12.80 33.59 -13.80
CA SER A 4 12.26 32.34 -14.32
C SER A 4 12.12 31.40 -13.14
N SER A 5 10.89 31.06 -12.77
CA SER A 5 10.63 30.00 -11.81
C SER A 5 11.41 28.73 -12.22
N PRO A 6 12.12 28.05 -11.30
CA PRO A 6 12.93 26.87 -11.62
C PRO A 6 12.09 25.67 -12.11
N CYS A 7 10.76 25.75 -11.99
CA CYS A 7 9.82 24.75 -12.46
C CYS A 7 8.67 25.42 -13.22
N THR A 8 8.33 24.86 -14.39
CA THR A 8 7.14 25.22 -15.16
C THR A 8 6.18 24.05 -15.19
N ILE A 9 4.94 24.26 -14.74
CA ILE A 9 3.90 23.22 -14.66
C ILE A 9 2.89 23.43 -15.78
N TYR A 10 2.70 22.42 -16.62
CA TYR A 10 1.69 22.41 -17.67
C TYR A 10 0.50 21.52 -17.29
N ASN A 11 -0.63 22.13 -16.94
CA ASN A 11 -1.89 21.42 -16.73
C ASN A 11 -2.62 21.21 -18.05
N ALA A 12 -2.91 19.97 -18.40
CA ALA A 12 -3.43 19.65 -19.72
C ALA A 12 -4.36 18.42 -19.68
N SER A 13 -5.59 18.56 -20.19
CA SER A 13 -6.62 17.51 -20.22
C SER A 13 -6.39 16.49 -21.35
N ALA A 14 -7.21 15.45 -21.43
CA ALA A 14 -7.15 14.52 -22.58
C ALA A 14 -7.46 15.29 -23.88
N GLY A 15 -6.65 15.07 -24.93
CA GLY A 15 -6.83 15.72 -26.23
C GLY A 15 -6.36 17.19 -26.32
N SER A 16 -5.85 17.79 -25.23
CA SER A 16 -5.45 19.22 -25.22
C SER A 16 -4.06 19.52 -25.82
N GLY A 17 -3.51 18.61 -26.65
CA GLY A 17 -2.22 18.82 -27.30
C GLY A 17 -0.98 18.67 -26.40
N LYS A 18 -1.07 17.95 -25.27
CA LYS A 18 0.07 17.68 -24.34
C LYS A 18 1.37 17.33 -25.05
N THR A 19 1.30 16.32 -25.91
CA THR A 19 2.47 15.83 -26.64
C THR A 19 3.00 16.87 -27.62
N TYR A 20 2.13 17.69 -28.24
CA TYR A 20 2.57 18.80 -29.10
C TYR A 20 3.34 19.84 -28.29
N ALA A 21 2.81 20.25 -27.13
CA ALA A 21 3.46 21.22 -26.26
C ALA A 21 4.83 20.73 -25.76
N LEU A 22 4.95 19.47 -25.36
CA LEU A 22 6.22 18.89 -24.92
C LEU A 22 7.25 18.79 -26.05
N VAL A 23 6.83 18.33 -27.23
CA VAL A 23 7.72 18.27 -28.42
C VAL A 23 8.16 19.67 -28.82
N LYS A 24 7.24 20.65 -28.82
CA LYS A 24 7.57 22.05 -29.10
C LYS A 24 8.57 22.59 -28.08
N SER A 25 8.35 22.37 -26.80
CA SER A 25 9.27 22.82 -25.75
C SER A 25 10.66 22.19 -25.92
N TYR A 26 10.72 20.88 -26.19
CA TYR A 26 11.98 20.18 -26.42
C TYR A 26 12.74 20.76 -27.63
N LEU A 27 12.04 20.93 -28.76
CA LEU A 27 12.61 21.50 -29.98
C LEU A 27 13.04 22.95 -29.78
N SER A 28 12.25 23.75 -29.07
CA SER A 28 12.56 25.14 -28.73
C SER A 28 13.90 25.22 -27.99
N THR A 29 14.11 24.38 -26.98
CA THR A 29 15.37 24.35 -26.22
C THR A 29 16.58 23.92 -27.03
N ILE A 30 16.48 22.86 -27.85
CA ILE A 30 17.66 22.44 -28.66
C ILE A 30 17.95 23.40 -29.81
N LEU A 31 16.94 24.12 -30.32
CA LEU A 31 17.11 25.08 -31.40
C LEU A 31 17.53 26.47 -30.91
N SER A 32 17.26 26.83 -29.65
CA SER A 32 17.75 28.08 -29.05
C SER A 32 19.27 28.09 -28.91
N GLU A 33 19.83 26.93 -28.60
CA GLU A 33 21.27 26.75 -28.42
C GLU A 33 22.03 26.69 -29.76
N LYS A 34 23.29 27.14 -29.74
CA LYS A 34 24.17 27.10 -30.93
C LYS A 34 24.85 25.75 -31.11
N GLU A 35 24.97 24.98 -30.04
CA GLU A 35 25.64 23.69 -30.02
C GLU A 35 24.70 22.61 -30.57
N PRO A 36 25.08 21.91 -31.65
CA PRO A 36 24.19 20.95 -32.32
C PRO A 36 23.96 19.68 -31.49
N ASP A 37 24.73 19.48 -30.42
CA ASP A 37 24.62 18.34 -29.53
C ASP A 37 24.02 18.67 -28.16
N TYR A 38 23.41 19.84 -28.01
CA TYR A 38 22.77 20.26 -26.76
C TYR A 38 21.68 19.30 -26.29
N PHE A 39 21.08 18.51 -27.19
CA PHE A 39 20.12 17.46 -26.83
C PHE A 39 20.67 16.43 -25.82
N LYS A 40 22.00 16.29 -25.70
CA LYS A 40 22.65 15.42 -24.72
C LYS A 40 22.48 15.91 -23.28
N HIS A 41 22.23 17.21 -23.10
CA HIS A 41 22.01 17.85 -21.80
C HIS A 41 20.53 17.89 -21.40
N LEU A 42 19.63 17.42 -22.27
CA LEU A 42 18.19 17.39 -22.03
C LEU A 42 17.75 15.98 -21.62
N LEU A 43 16.99 15.92 -20.53
CA LEU A 43 16.37 14.69 -20.04
C LEU A 43 14.84 14.81 -20.14
N ALA A 44 14.22 13.89 -20.88
CA ALA A 44 12.78 13.79 -20.99
C ALA A 44 12.32 12.41 -20.50
N ILE A 45 11.51 12.41 -19.43
CA ILE A 45 11.06 11.18 -18.77
C ILE A 45 9.57 10.96 -19.05
N THR A 46 9.18 9.72 -19.32
CA THR A 46 7.78 9.31 -19.48
C THR A 46 7.45 8.03 -18.70
N PHE A 47 6.17 7.69 -18.59
CA PHE A 47 5.74 6.47 -17.88
C PHE A 47 5.79 5.19 -18.72
N THR A 48 5.79 5.26 -20.06
CA THR A 48 5.64 4.06 -20.90
C THR A 48 6.58 4.08 -22.10
N ASN A 49 7.07 2.90 -22.48
CA ASN A 49 7.89 2.74 -23.69
C ASN A 49 7.19 3.24 -24.96
N LYS A 50 5.85 3.14 -25.02
CA LYS A 50 5.06 3.68 -26.14
C LYS A 50 5.15 5.21 -26.21
N ALA A 51 5.05 5.90 -25.08
CA ALA A 51 5.18 7.36 -25.03
C ALA A 51 6.60 7.82 -25.37
N VAL A 52 7.63 7.08 -24.92
CA VAL A 52 9.03 7.31 -25.34
C VAL A 52 9.14 7.22 -26.87
N GLY A 53 8.67 6.12 -27.45
CA GLY A 53 8.74 5.91 -28.91
C GLY A 53 8.02 7.02 -29.68
N GLU A 54 6.79 7.35 -29.28
CA GLU A 54 6.02 8.43 -29.90
C GLU A 54 6.74 9.79 -29.81
N MET A 55 7.31 10.13 -28.65
CA MET A 55 8.02 11.39 -28.43
C MET A 55 9.31 11.46 -29.26
N LYS A 56 10.10 10.37 -29.30
CA LYS A 56 11.31 10.29 -30.13
C LYS A 56 10.98 10.45 -31.61
N THR A 57 9.97 9.73 -32.11
CA THR A 57 9.53 9.82 -33.50
C THR A 57 9.14 11.25 -33.85
N ARG A 58 8.30 11.91 -33.05
CA ARG A 58 7.87 13.30 -33.33
C ARG A 58 9.01 14.31 -33.34
N ILE A 59 9.98 14.19 -32.43
CA ILE A 59 11.15 15.07 -32.38
C ILE A 59 12.00 14.86 -33.65
N VAL A 60 12.31 13.61 -33.98
CA VAL A 60 13.13 13.26 -35.15
C VAL A 60 12.43 13.66 -36.45
N ASP A 61 11.15 13.35 -36.61
CA ASP A 61 10.36 13.72 -37.79
C ASP A 61 10.30 15.24 -37.96
N SER A 62 10.14 15.99 -36.85
CA SER A 62 10.16 17.46 -36.90
C SER A 62 11.52 17.97 -37.38
N LEU A 63 12.63 17.44 -36.85
CA LEU A 63 13.98 17.79 -37.29
C LEU A 63 14.22 17.43 -38.76
N VAL A 64 13.74 16.28 -39.24
CA VAL A 64 13.80 15.88 -40.66
C VAL A 64 13.05 16.88 -41.52
N ASN A 65 11.82 17.23 -41.14
CA ASN A 65 10.98 18.17 -41.87
C ASN A 65 11.61 19.56 -41.91
N PHE A 66 12.18 20.01 -40.79
CA PHE A 66 12.86 21.29 -40.68
C PHE A 66 14.23 21.28 -41.36
N SER A 67 14.83 20.13 -41.63
CA SER A 67 16.11 20.06 -42.36
C SER A 67 15.94 20.20 -43.88
N ASN A 68 14.71 20.09 -44.40
CA ASN A 68 14.42 20.25 -45.82
C ASN A 68 14.33 21.75 -46.16
N PHE A 69 15.27 22.25 -46.96
CA PHE A 69 15.30 23.61 -47.47
C PHE A 69 15.32 23.58 -49.01
N PRO A 70 14.59 24.46 -49.73
CA PRO A 70 13.73 25.55 -49.23
C PRO A 70 12.29 25.12 -48.90
N GLU A 71 11.94 23.84 -49.08
CA GLU A 71 10.58 23.34 -48.89
C GLU A 71 10.39 22.65 -47.54
N LEU A 72 9.48 23.19 -46.72
CA LEU A 72 9.04 22.53 -45.50
C LEU A 72 8.08 21.38 -45.80
N LYS A 73 8.52 20.14 -45.57
CA LYS A 73 7.68 18.94 -45.77
C LYS A 73 6.89 18.62 -44.49
N GLY A 74 5.81 19.35 -44.23
CA GLY A 74 4.92 19.09 -43.08
C GLY A 74 5.34 19.80 -41.78
N SER A 75 4.53 19.66 -40.72
CA SER A 75 4.72 20.34 -39.41
C SER A 75 4.80 21.87 -39.47
N LYS A 76 4.12 22.49 -40.44
CA LYS A 76 4.15 23.95 -40.68
C LYS A 76 3.75 24.77 -39.45
N SER A 77 2.72 24.36 -38.71
CA SER A 77 2.30 25.07 -37.50
C SER A 77 3.39 25.10 -36.43
N LEU A 78 4.08 23.98 -36.23
CA LEU A 78 5.16 23.86 -35.24
C LEU A 78 6.37 24.69 -35.63
N PHE A 79 6.72 24.70 -36.91
CA PHE A 79 7.81 25.52 -37.44
C PHE A 79 7.54 27.01 -37.26
N GLU A 80 6.37 27.51 -37.63
CA GLU A 80 5.99 28.92 -37.45
C GLU A 80 5.92 29.31 -35.98
N ASP A 81 5.44 28.41 -35.12
CA ASP A 81 5.42 28.62 -33.68
C ASP A 81 6.83 28.77 -33.11
N LEU A 82 7.77 27.91 -33.51
CA LEU A 82 9.18 27.96 -33.08
C LEU A 82 9.90 29.19 -33.64
N LYS A 83 9.64 29.56 -34.89
CA LYS A 83 10.18 30.76 -35.53
C LYS A 83 9.79 32.02 -34.76
N ARG A 84 8.50 32.14 -34.42
CA ARG A 84 7.97 33.26 -33.64
C ARG A 84 8.52 33.28 -32.22
N GLU A 85 8.65 32.11 -31.57
CA GLU A 85 9.12 32.01 -30.19
C GLU A 85 10.62 32.31 -30.05
N LEU A 86 11.44 31.76 -30.94
CA LEU A 86 12.90 31.90 -30.90
C LEU A 86 13.41 33.17 -31.59
N SER A 87 12.55 33.88 -32.34
CA SER A 87 12.92 35.05 -33.14
C SER A 87 14.08 34.74 -34.14
N LEU A 88 14.10 33.52 -34.69
CA LEU A 88 15.09 33.08 -35.67
C LEU A 88 14.55 33.23 -37.10
N SER A 89 15.45 33.39 -38.08
CA SER A 89 15.06 33.34 -39.50
C SER A 89 14.77 31.90 -39.92
N GLU A 90 14.07 31.73 -41.05
CA GLU A 90 13.75 30.40 -41.57
C GLU A 90 15.04 29.62 -41.90
N GLU A 91 15.98 30.29 -42.56
CA GLU A 91 17.28 29.74 -42.95
C GLU A 91 18.07 29.23 -41.74
N GLU A 92 18.02 29.98 -40.63
CA GLU A 92 18.72 29.61 -39.40
C GLU A 92 18.11 28.36 -38.75
N ILE A 93 16.78 28.26 -38.70
CA ILE A 93 16.10 27.06 -38.16
C ILE A 93 16.41 25.85 -39.04
N HIS A 94 16.38 26.01 -40.36
CA HIS A 94 16.74 24.94 -41.30
C HIS A 94 18.18 24.46 -41.09
N PHE A 95 19.12 25.40 -41.02
CA PHE A 95 20.54 25.11 -40.81
C PHE A 95 20.81 24.41 -39.48
N ARG A 96 20.22 24.91 -38.38
CA ARG A 96 20.34 24.29 -37.04
C ARG A 96 19.72 22.90 -37.01
N SER A 97 18.52 22.74 -37.57
CA SER A 97 17.84 21.44 -37.62
C SER A 97 18.67 20.39 -38.36
N GLN A 98 19.30 20.76 -39.48
CA GLN A 98 20.17 19.86 -40.25
C GLN A 98 21.39 19.42 -39.43
N LYS A 99 22.03 20.36 -38.71
CA LYS A 99 23.16 20.03 -37.84
C LYS A 99 22.75 19.15 -36.68
N ILE A 100 21.70 19.53 -35.95
CA ILE A 100 21.19 18.77 -34.79
C ILE A 100 20.80 17.36 -35.22
N LEU A 101 20.04 17.21 -36.32
CA LEU A 101 19.65 15.91 -36.84
C LEU A 101 20.86 15.03 -37.15
N LYS A 102 21.88 15.58 -37.82
CA LYS A 102 23.12 14.84 -38.12
C LYS A 102 23.81 14.35 -36.84
N TYR A 103 23.98 15.23 -35.85
CA TYR A 103 24.61 14.87 -34.58
C TYR A 103 23.77 13.85 -33.79
N LEU A 104 22.45 14.01 -33.77
CA LEU A 104 21.52 13.10 -33.11
C LEU A 104 21.58 11.70 -33.72
N LEU A 105 21.66 11.57 -35.04
CA LEU A 105 21.77 10.28 -35.71
C LEU A 105 23.11 9.58 -35.40
N HIS A 106 24.21 10.33 -35.30
CA HIS A 106 25.51 9.78 -34.90
C HIS A 106 25.59 9.42 -33.40
N HIS A 107 24.85 10.12 -32.55
CA HIS A 107 24.90 9.99 -31.09
C HIS A 107 23.54 9.61 -30.49
N TYR A 108 22.78 8.73 -31.17
CA TYR A 108 21.41 8.42 -30.78
C TYR A 108 21.30 7.81 -29.36
N ALA A 109 22.33 7.11 -28.90
CA ALA A 109 22.39 6.56 -27.54
C ALA A 109 22.40 7.64 -26.45
N GLN A 110 22.75 8.88 -26.77
CA GLN A 110 22.78 10.03 -25.86
C GLN A 110 21.50 10.87 -25.94
N PHE A 111 20.49 10.42 -26.71
CA PHE A 111 19.18 11.04 -26.79
C PHE A 111 18.30 10.55 -25.64
N SER A 112 18.38 11.25 -24.50
CA SER A 112 17.79 10.91 -23.21
C SER A 112 16.28 11.18 -23.13
N VAL A 113 15.52 10.58 -24.06
CA VAL A 113 14.07 10.41 -23.94
C VAL A 113 13.82 8.97 -23.52
N GLU A 114 13.37 8.74 -22.29
CA GLU A 114 13.28 7.40 -21.70
C GLU A 114 12.15 7.27 -20.68
N THR A 115 11.94 6.04 -20.19
CA THR A 115 11.00 5.82 -19.09
C THR A 115 11.64 6.17 -17.76
N ILE A 116 10.81 6.50 -16.77
CA ILE A 116 11.26 6.71 -15.39
C ILE A 116 12.06 5.50 -14.86
N ASP A 117 11.62 4.30 -15.20
CA ASP A 117 12.28 3.05 -14.83
C ASP A 117 13.68 2.91 -15.44
N HIS A 118 13.84 3.24 -16.72
CA HIS A 118 15.13 3.18 -17.39
C HIS A 118 16.10 4.25 -16.86
N PHE A 119 15.58 5.44 -16.56
CA PHE A 119 16.34 6.49 -15.90
C PHE A 119 16.84 6.04 -14.52
N ASN A 120 15.95 5.51 -13.67
CA ASN A 120 16.30 5.00 -12.35
C ASN A 120 17.30 3.86 -12.40
N TYR A 121 17.14 2.93 -13.35
CA TYR A 121 18.09 1.85 -13.58
C TYR A 121 19.49 2.40 -13.91
N ARG A 122 19.59 3.37 -14.83
CA ARG A 122 20.87 4.00 -15.15
C ARG A 122 21.48 4.69 -13.94
N LEU A 123 20.65 5.35 -13.12
CA LEU A 123 21.08 6.03 -11.90
C LEU A 123 21.67 5.02 -10.90
N ILE A 124 20.93 3.98 -10.55
CA ILE A 124 21.40 2.92 -9.62
C ILE A 124 22.66 2.24 -10.15
N ARG A 125 22.76 2.02 -11.46
CA ARG A 125 23.95 1.43 -12.07
C ARG A 125 25.17 2.36 -12.02
N THR A 126 24.95 3.67 -11.99
CA THR A 126 26.02 4.66 -11.84
C THR A 126 26.48 4.75 -10.39
N PHE A 127 25.55 4.64 -9.44
CA PHE A 127 25.80 4.74 -8.00
C PHE A 127 25.93 3.38 -7.30
N THR A 128 26.16 2.29 -8.03
CA THR A 128 26.14 0.91 -7.47
C THR A 128 27.07 0.74 -6.27
N HIS A 129 28.25 1.37 -6.31
CA HIS A 129 29.20 1.33 -5.19
C HIS A 129 28.69 2.13 -3.98
N ASP A 130 28.15 3.32 -4.22
CA ASP A 130 27.64 4.20 -3.17
C ASP A 130 26.38 3.62 -2.50
N LEU A 131 25.57 2.86 -3.27
CA LEU A 131 24.39 2.16 -2.80
C LEU A 131 24.70 0.78 -2.15
N ASN A 132 25.98 0.41 -2.01
CA ASN A 132 26.44 -0.89 -1.50
C ASN A 132 25.78 -2.10 -2.22
N LEU A 133 25.57 -1.97 -3.54
CA LEU A 133 24.98 -3.02 -4.36
C LEU A 133 26.07 -3.88 -5.03
N PRO A 134 25.83 -5.18 -5.28
CA PRO A 134 26.75 -6.03 -6.03
C PRO A 134 26.96 -5.47 -7.45
N SER A 135 28.19 -5.43 -7.95
CA SER A 135 28.47 -4.86 -9.28
C SER A 135 27.82 -5.64 -10.45
N ASN A 136 27.43 -6.89 -10.20
CA ASN A 136 26.82 -7.82 -11.14
C ASN A 136 25.33 -8.06 -10.87
N PHE A 137 24.62 -7.15 -10.19
CA PHE A 137 23.20 -7.36 -9.90
C PHE A 137 22.34 -7.47 -11.17
N GLU A 138 21.37 -8.39 -11.15
CA GLU A 138 20.35 -8.52 -12.19
C GLU A 138 19.06 -7.82 -11.77
N VAL A 139 18.34 -7.24 -12.74
CA VAL A 139 17.07 -6.56 -12.46
C VAL A 139 15.92 -7.53 -12.66
N SER A 140 15.17 -7.80 -11.60
CA SER A 140 13.92 -8.53 -11.74
C SER A 140 12.75 -7.57 -11.95
N LEU A 141 12.01 -7.82 -13.04
CA LEU A 141 10.76 -7.15 -13.36
C LEU A 141 9.55 -7.84 -12.70
N ASP A 142 9.67 -9.13 -12.36
CA ASP A 142 8.58 -9.92 -11.79
C ASP A 142 8.79 -10.18 -10.30
N GLY A 143 8.30 -9.25 -9.49
CA GLY A 143 8.28 -9.43 -8.04
C GLY A 143 7.37 -10.56 -7.57
N GLN A 144 6.35 -10.96 -8.35
CA GLN A 144 5.44 -12.03 -7.94
C GLN A 144 6.10 -13.41 -8.07
N ASP A 145 6.95 -13.59 -9.08
CA ASP A 145 7.72 -14.82 -9.24
C ASP A 145 8.71 -15.00 -8.09
N LEU A 146 9.42 -13.95 -7.69
CA LEU A 146 10.32 -13.98 -6.52
C LEU A 146 9.57 -14.33 -5.22
N ILE A 147 8.38 -13.77 -5.01
CA ILE A 147 7.54 -14.12 -3.86
C ILE A 147 7.08 -15.57 -3.92
N THR A 148 6.74 -16.05 -5.11
CA THR A 148 6.32 -17.44 -5.31
C THR A 148 7.46 -18.40 -4.97
N GLN A 149 8.65 -18.12 -5.47
CA GLN A 149 9.87 -18.86 -5.16
C GLN A 149 10.19 -18.85 -3.66
N ALA A 150 10.10 -17.69 -3.01
CA ALA A 150 10.33 -17.55 -1.56
C ALA A 150 9.34 -18.38 -0.73
N VAL A 151 8.05 -18.38 -1.11
CA VAL A 151 7.03 -19.22 -0.45
C VAL A 151 7.31 -20.71 -0.70
N ASP A 152 7.66 -21.10 -1.91
CA ASP A 152 7.91 -22.50 -2.24
C ASP A 152 9.17 -23.01 -1.51
N GLN A 153 10.22 -22.18 -1.37
CA GLN A 153 11.39 -22.48 -0.54
C GLN A 153 11.04 -22.61 0.94
N LEU A 154 10.21 -21.71 1.48
CA LEU A 154 9.73 -21.80 2.86
C LEU A 154 9.00 -23.12 3.12
N ILE A 155 8.14 -23.54 2.19
CA ILE A 155 7.40 -24.80 2.31
C ILE A 155 8.35 -26.00 2.22
N ASN A 156 9.36 -25.96 1.35
CA ASN A 156 10.34 -27.03 1.25
C ASN A 156 11.20 -27.18 2.52
N LYS A 157 11.45 -26.09 3.25
CA LYS A 157 12.11 -26.13 4.57
C LYS A 157 11.24 -26.75 5.66
N ALA A 158 9.95 -26.93 5.42
CA ALA A 158 9.09 -27.68 6.33
C ALA A 158 9.51 -29.15 6.37
N GLY A 159 9.88 -29.63 7.56
CA GLY A 159 10.45 -30.95 7.78
C GLY A 159 11.97 -30.93 8.04
N GLU A 160 12.65 -29.84 7.67
CA GLU A 160 14.08 -29.64 7.94
C GLU A 160 14.29 -28.72 9.15
N ASP A 161 13.56 -27.60 9.20
CA ASP A 161 13.60 -26.64 10.30
C ASP A 161 12.40 -26.83 11.24
N GLU A 162 12.65 -27.08 12.52
CA GLU A 162 11.62 -27.40 13.51
C GLU A 162 10.66 -26.21 13.77
N GLU A 163 11.17 -24.97 13.77
CA GLU A 163 10.36 -23.77 14.01
C GLU A 163 9.44 -23.47 12.82
N ILE A 164 9.98 -23.52 11.60
CA ILE A 164 9.22 -23.33 10.36
C ILE A 164 8.14 -24.41 10.24
N THR A 165 8.50 -25.67 10.50
CA THR A 165 7.58 -26.81 10.45
C THR A 165 6.41 -26.60 11.41
N LYS A 166 6.70 -26.17 12.64
CA LYS A 166 5.67 -25.94 13.65
C LYS A 166 4.68 -24.86 13.23
N ILE A 167 5.15 -23.77 12.63
CA ILE A 167 4.26 -22.67 12.19
C ILE A 167 3.40 -23.08 11.00
N ILE A 168 3.99 -23.75 10.01
CA ILE A 168 3.26 -24.26 8.85
C ILE A 168 2.17 -25.25 9.30
N LEU A 169 2.50 -26.15 10.23
CA LEU A 169 1.54 -27.10 10.80
C LEU A 169 0.45 -26.39 11.60
N GLU A 170 0.81 -25.44 12.47
CA GLU A 170 -0.16 -24.64 13.22
C GLU A 170 -1.10 -23.87 12.30
N TYR A 171 -0.61 -23.35 11.17
CA TYR A 171 -1.43 -22.61 10.22
C TYR A 171 -2.39 -23.53 9.47
N ALA A 172 -1.91 -24.69 9.01
CA ALA A 172 -2.73 -25.70 8.36
C ALA A 172 -3.84 -26.20 9.30
N LEU A 173 -3.52 -26.48 10.58
CA LEU A 173 -4.50 -26.88 11.58
C LEU A 173 -5.54 -25.78 11.85
N GLN A 174 -5.13 -24.51 11.91
CA GLN A 174 -6.06 -23.39 12.06
C GLN A 174 -7.03 -23.29 10.88
N LYS A 175 -6.54 -23.50 9.65
CA LYS A 175 -7.36 -23.50 8.44
C LYS A 175 -8.39 -24.63 8.44
N THR A 176 -8.00 -25.82 8.86
CA THR A 176 -8.92 -26.96 8.99
C THR A 176 -10.02 -26.69 10.01
N ASN A 177 -9.71 -26.06 11.14
CA ASN A 177 -10.70 -25.70 12.16
C ASN A 177 -11.69 -24.61 11.67
N ASP A 178 -11.28 -23.80 10.70
CA ASP A 178 -12.09 -22.75 10.08
C ASP A 178 -12.92 -23.26 8.87
N ASP A 179 -13.01 -24.58 8.66
CA ASP A 179 -13.62 -25.22 7.47
C ASP A 179 -13.01 -24.75 6.13
N LYS A 180 -11.71 -24.40 6.13
CA LYS A 180 -10.97 -23.95 4.94
C LYS A 180 -10.01 -25.04 4.42
N SER A 181 -9.53 -24.84 3.19
CA SER A 181 -8.50 -25.68 2.57
C SER A 181 -7.25 -25.77 3.44
N TRP A 182 -6.64 -26.96 3.50
CA TRP A 182 -5.35 -27.19 4.16
C TRP A 182 -4.17 -26.61 3.39
N ASP A 183 -4.34 -26.34 2.09
CA ASP A 183 -3.30 -25.74 1.25
C ASP A 183 -3.08 -24.28 1.67
N ILE A 184 -2.04 -24.09 2.47
CA ILE A 184 -1.64 -22.78 2.98
C ILE A 184 -0.94 -21.93 1.93
N SER A 185 -0.40 -22.52 0.87
CA SER A 185 0.50 -21.86 -0.11
C SER A 185 -0.17 -20.65 -0.75
N ILE A 186 -1.46 -20.78 -1.06
CA ILE A 186 -2.26 -19.69 -1.65
C ILE A 186 -2.34 -18.50 -0.71
N ASP A 187 -2.57 -18.74 0.58
CA ASP A 187 -2.67 -17.67 1.56
C ASP A 187 -1.32 -17.06 1.87
N LEU A 188 -0.26 -17.88 1.91
CA LEU A 188 1.10 -17.39 2.10
C LEU A 188 1.49 -16.48 0.95
N LYS A 189 1.25 -16.90 -0.31
CA LYS A 189 1.47 -16.06 -1.50
C LYS A 189 0.63 -14.78 -1.45
N LYS A 190 -0.64 -14.87 -1.01
CA LYS A 190 -1.52 -13.69 -0.87
C LYS A 190 -1.01 -12.71 0.19
N ALA A 191 -0.56 -13.20 1.33
CA ALA A 191 -0.03 -12.39 2.42
C ALA A 191 1.32 -11.78 2.02
N ALA A 192 2.19 -12.56 1.40
CA ALA A 192 3.52 -12.13 0.95
C ALA A 192 3.46 -11.08 -0.17
N LYS A 193 2.38 -10.99 -0.94
CA LYS A 193 2.18 -9.88 -1.90
C LYS A 193 2.22 -8.49 -1.25
N LEU A 194 1.98 -8.38 0.06
CA LEU A 194 2.15 -7.12 0.79
C LEU A 194 3.61 -6.65 0.82
N LEU A 195 4.59 -7.55 0.68
CA LEU A 195 6.01 -7.21 0.59
C LEU A 195 6.36 -6.40 -0.67
N LEU A 196 5.54 -6.50 -1.72
CA LEU A 196 5.71 -5.74 -2.96
C LEU A 196 5.09 -4.34 -2.87
N GLN A 197 4.31 -4.04 -1.82
CA GLN A 197 3.64 -2.76 -1.67
C GLN A 197 4.52 -1.78 -0.87
N GLU A 198 4.98 -0.72 -1.53
CA GLU A 198 5.82 0.33 -0.91
C GLU A 198 5.17 0.93 0.34
N ASN A 199 3.85 1.14 0.33
CA ASN A 199 3.10 1.72 1.45
C ASN A 199 3.08 0.83 2.71
N ASP A 200 3.17 -0.48 2.53
CA ASP A 200 3.11 -1.46 3.62
C ASP A 200 4.50 -1.80 4.16
N LYS A 201 5.54 -1.66 3.32
CA LYS A 201 6.94 -1.97 3.65
C LYS A 201 7.37 -1.35 4.97
N LYS A 202 7.09 -0.06 5.19
CA LYS A 202 7.46 0.66 6.43
C LYS A 202 6.80 0.08 7.70
N GLN A 203 5.63 -0.52 7.57
CA GLN A 203 4.91 -1.14 8.69
C GLN A 203 5.45 -2.55 8.92
N LEU A 204 5.72 -3.29 7.84
CA LEU A 204 6.34 -4.61 7.87
C LEU A 204 7.78 -4.56 8.39
N ASP A 205 8.51 -3.47 8.13
CA ASP A 205 9.88 -3.26 8.62
C ASP A 205 9.94 -3.25 10.16
N LYS A 206 8.89 -2.76 10.82
CA LYS A 206 8.78 -2.81 12.29
C LYS A 206 8.72 -4.24 12.81
N LEU A 207 8.24 -5.17 11.99
CA LEU A 207 8.11 -6.58 12.33
C LEU A 207 9.38 -7.40 12.02
N LYS A 208 10.37 -6.82 11.33
CA LYS A 208 11.64 -7.50 11.00
C LYS A 208 12.48 -7.85 12.22
N SER A 209 12.34 -7.11 13.31
CA SER A 209 13.12 -7.33 14.55
C SER A 209 12.57 -8.44 15.44
N HIS A 210 11.39 -8.97 15.11
CA HIS A 210 10.73 -10.00 15.90
C HIS A 210 10.97 -11.39 15.31
N SER A 211 11.25 -12.35 16.18
CA SER A 211 11.43 -13.75 15.83
C SER A 211 10.09 -14.46 15.66
N LEU A 212 10.13 -15.63 15.03
CA LEU A 212 8.99 -16.54 14.96
C LEU A 212 8.46 -16.92 16.36
N GLY A 213 9.36 -17.13 17.31
CA GLY A 213 9.03 -17.37 18.71
C GLY A 213 8.22 -16.25 19.36
N ASP A 214 8.45 -14.99 18.97
CA ASP A 214 7.70 -13.83 19.47
C ASP A 214 6.24 -13.87 18.99
N PHE A 215 6.00 -14.23 17.72
CA PHE A 215 4.65 -14.36 17.18
C PHE A 215 3.86 -15.50 17.85
N LEU A 216 4.51 -16.64 18.10
CA LEU A 216 3.90 -17.76 18.83
C LEU A 216 3.58 -17.39 20.29
N SER A 217 4.48 -16.66 20.95
CA SER A 217 4.27 -16.16 22.32
C SER A 217 3.13 -15.15 22.38
N LEU A 218 3.06 -14.24 21.40
CA LEU A 218 1.95 -13.30 21.25
C LEU A 218 0.63 -14.05 21.04
N LYS A 219 0.59 -15.06 20.16
CA LYS A 219 -0.61 -15.90 19.94
C LYS A 219 -1.11 -16.52 21.22
N ARG A 220 -0.21 -17.08 22.04
CA ARG A 220 -0.57 -17.66 23.34
C ARG A 220 -1.19 -16.62 24.27
N THR A 221 -0.53 -15.46 24.39
CA THR A 221 -1.01 -14.34 25.22
C THR A 221 -2.39 -13.85 24.77
N ILE A 222 -2.60 -13.70 23.47
CA ILE A 222 -3.88 -13.27 22.91
C ILE A 222 -4.98 -14.30 23.18
N LYS A 223 -4.68 -15.59 23.05
CA LYS A 223 -5.62 -16.67 23.37
C LYS A 223 -6.03 -16.65 24.85
N GLU A 224 -5.07 -16.47 25.76
CA GLU A 224 -5.33 -16.34 27.20
C GLU A 224 -6.23 -15.13 27.50
N LYS A 225 -5.98 -13.98 26.86
CA LYS A 225 -6.81 -12.77 26.99
C LYS A 225 -8.24 -12.96 26.47
N ILE A 226 -8.41 -13.63 25.33
CA ILE A 226 -9.74 -13.96 24.78
C ILE A 226 -10.53 -14.80 25.77
N ILE A 227 -9.91 -15.87 26.30
CA ILE A 227 -10.56 -16.76 27.27
C ILE A 227 -10.96 -16.00 28.54
N ALA A 228 -10.09 -15.12 29.05
CA ALA A 228 -10.37 -14.30 30.22
C ALA A 228 -11.56 -13.35 29.98
N ILE A 229 -11.57 -12.62 28.87
CA ILE A 229 -12.65 -11.68 28.53
C ILE A 229 -13.98 -12.41 28.33
N ILE A 230 -13.98 -13.56 27.64
CA ILE A 230 -15.19 -14.39 27.49
C ILE A 230 -15.70 -14.84 28.87
N SER A 231 -14.81 -15.26 29.76
CA SER A 231 -15.19 -15.65 31.13
C SER A 231 -15.84 -14.49 31.89
N ASP A 232 -15.25 -13.30 31.82
CA ASP A 232 -15.76 -12.11 32.51
C ASP A 232 -17.10 -11.63 31.93
N LEU A 233 -17.23 -11.62 30.60
CA LEU A 233 -18.50 -11.32 29.91
C LEU A 233 -19.60 -12.29 30.33
N LYS A 234 -19.33 -13.60 30.35
CA LYS A 234 -20.31 -14.62 30.77
C LYS A 234 -20.69 -14.46 32.23
N LYS A 235 -19.72 -14.19 33.13
CA LYS A 235 -19.99 -13.95 34.55
C LYS A 235 -20.90 -12.73 34.74
N LEU A 236 -20.57 -11.59 34.10
CA LEU A 236 -21.37 -10.36 34.17
C LEU A 236 -22.78 -10.58 33.64
N ALA A 237 -22.93 -11.25 32.49
CA ALA A 237 -24.24 -11.52 31.91
C ALA A 237 -25.07 -12.48 32.79
N ALA A 238 -24.46 -13.55 33.28
CA ALA A 238 -25.12 -14.52 34.16
C ALA A 238 -25.54 -13.90 35.50
N SER A 239 -24.66 -13.11 36.15
CA SER A 239 -25.01 -12.42 37.40
C SER A 239 -26.12 -11.39 37.20
N THR A 240 -26.14 -10.71 36.06
CA THR A 240 -27.21 -9.74 35.73
C THR A 240 -28.53 -10.46 35.48
N LEU A 241 -28.53 -11.56 34.73
CA LEU A 241 -29.72 -12.38 34.52
C LEU A 241 -30.23 -12.98 35.83
N GLN A 242 -29.33 -13.45 36.70
CA GLN A 242 -29.70 -13.95 38.03
C GLN A 242 -30.38 -12.88 38.87
N LEU A 243 -29.82 -11.65 38.92
CA LEU A 243 -30.43 -10.52 39.63
C LEU A 243 -31.84 -10.20 39.11
N ILE A 244 -32.04 -10.27 37.79
CA ILE A 244 -33.35 -10.09 37.15
C ILE A 244 -34.33 -11.19 37.61
N HIS A 245 -33.90 -12.45 37.57
CA HIS A 245 -34.73 -13.60 37.95
C HIS A 245 -35.08 -13.64 39.45
N GLU A 246 -34.14 -13.29 40.34
CA GLU A 246 -34.36 -13.23 41.79
C GLU A 246 -35.43 -12.21 42.18
N ASN A 247 -35.52 -11.11 41.43
CA ASN A 247 -36.57 -10.10 41.57
C ASN A 247 -37.86 -10.44 40.80
N LYS A 248 -37.99 -11.68 40.28
CA LYS A 248 -39.13 -12.17 39.50
C LYS A 248 -39.43 -11.38 38.22
N LEU A 249 -38.42 -10.70 37.68
CA LEU A 249 -38.50 -9.97 36.43
C LEU A 249 -38.13 -10.90 35.26
N ASP A 250 -38.59 -10.54 34.06
CA ASP A 250 -38.32 -11.28 32.83
C ASP A 250 -38.12 -10.35 31.62
N ARG A 251 -37.89 -10.94 30.44
CA ARG A 251 -37.72 -10.21 29.17
C ARG A 251 -38.81 -9.15 28.92
N THR A 252 -40.06 -9.41 29.29
CA THR A 252 -41.21 -8.54 28.99
C THR A 252 -41.21 -7.25 29.81
N HIS A 253 -40.51 -7.24 30.94
CA HIS A 253 -40.36 -6.08 31.82
C HIS A 253 -39.39 -5.04 31.26
N PHE A 254 -38.56 -5.39 30.27
CA PHE A 254 -37.60 -4.47 29.64
C PHE A 254 -38.15 -3.87 28.35
N ASN A 255 -37.77 -2.62 28.07
CA ASN A 255 -38.15 -1.90 26.86
C ASN A 255 -37.82 -2.71 25.60
N ARG A 256 -38.87 -3.18 24.90
CA ARG A 256 -38.81 -4.06 23.72
C ARG A 256 -38.00 -5.36 23.90
N GLY A 257 -37.59 -5.70 25.13
CA GLY A 257 -36.76 -6.85 25.47
C GLY A 257 -35.28 -6.74 25.04
N TYR A 258 -34.85 -5.63 24.45
CA TYR A 258 -33.51 -5.54 23.81
C TYR A 258 -32.35 -5.73 24.79
N PHE A 259 -32.47 -5.18 26.00
CA PHE A 259 -31.44 -5.35 27.02
C PHE A 259 -31.34 -6.81 27.50
N TYR A 260 -32.48 -7.45 27.73
CA TYR A 260 -32.52 -8.87 28.12
C TYR A 260 -31.96 -9.76 27.00
N ASP A 261 -32.29 -9.48 25.74
CA ASP A 261 -31.75 -10.18 24.58
C ASP A 261 -30.22 -10.00 24.45
N PHE A 262 -29.70 -8.81 24.81
CA PHE A 262 -28.26 -8.57 24.85
C PHE A 262 -27.56 -9.47 25.89
N LEU A 263 -28.11 -9.58 27.10
CA LEU A 263 -27.55 -10.45 28.16
C LEU A 263 -27.60 -11.94 27.79
N THR A 264 -28.72 -12.39 27.23
CA THR A 264 -28.88 -13.81 26.83
C THR A 264 -27.95 -14.18 25.67
N ASN A 265 -27.71 -13.27 24.73
CA ASN A 265 -26.72 -13.46 23.66
C ASN A 265 -25.31 -13.61 24.22
N ILE A 266 -24.88 -12.73 25.13
CA ILE A 266 -23.56 -12.82 25.77
C ILE A 266 -23.42 -14.13 26.55
N SER A 267 -24.45 -14.52 27.31
CA SER A 267 -24.45 -15.77 28.09
C SER A 267 -24.36 -17.02 27.19
N SER A 268 -24.90 -16.93 25.97
CA SER A 268 -24.90 -17.98 24.95
C SER A 268 -23.71 -17.88 23.97
N GLU A 269 -22.66 -17.10 24.32
CA GLU A 269 -21.44 -16.91 23.52
C GLU A 269 -21.66 -16.29 22.13
N LYS A 270 -22.73 -15.51 21.96
CA LYS A 270 -23.01 -14.73 20.75
C LYS A 270 -22.53 -13.30 20.91
N PHE A 271 -21.26 -13.05 20.57
CA PHE A 271 -20.60 -11.75 20.78
C PHE A 271 -20.69 -10.76 19.62
N ASN A 272 -21.26 -11.15 18.47
CA ASN A 272 -21.48 -10.24 17.35
C ASN A 272 -22.71 -9.34 17.60
N LEU A 273 -22.50 -8.29 18.41
CA LEU A 273 -23.55 -7.41 18.92
C LEU A 273 -23.34 -5.98 18.43
N ASN A 274 -24.45 -5.28 18.13
CA ASN A 274 -24.40 -3.87 17.75
C ASN A 274 -24.26 -3.00 19.01
N LEU A 275 -23.16 -2.24 19.15
CA LEU A 275 -22.92 -1.31 20.26
C LEU A 275 -23.33 0.15 20.01
N ALA A 276 -23.98 0.40 18.87
CA ALA A 276 -24.52 1.70 18.46
C ALA A 276 -26.05 1.74 18.43
N ALA A 277 -26.72 0.74 19.01
CA ALA A 277 -28.17 0.69 19.05
C ALA A 277 -28.72 1.79 19.97
N GLY A 278 -29.76 2.51 19.54
CA GLY A 278 -30.28 3.67 20.26
C GLY A 278 -30.78 3.39 21.68
N TRP A 279 -31.15 2.14 22.01
CA TRP A 279 -31.55 1.74 23.36
C TRP A 279 -30.39 1.78 24.37
N GLN A 280 -29.14 1.78 23.89
CA GLN A 280 -27.94 1.78 24.72
C GLN A 280 -27.50 3.19 25.12
N ASN A 281 -28.16 4.22 24.58
CA ASN A 281 -27.86 5.61 24.88
C ASN A 281 -28.63 6.03 26.13
N ASN A 282 -27.94 6.66 27.07
CA ASN A 282 -28.52 7.27 28.26
C ASN A 282 -29.36 6.27 29.09
N LEU A 283 -28.81 5.07 29.31
CA LEU A 283 -29.42 4.04 30.17
C LEU A 283 -29.52 4.49 31.64
N GLU A 284 -28.74 5.50 32.03
CA GLU A 284 -28.78 6.14 33.35
C GLU A 284 -29.94 7.15 33.48
N ASP A 285 -30.36 7.76 32.37
CA ASP A 285 -31.34 8.87 32.39
C ASP A 285 -32.77 8.40 32.07
N LYS A 286 -32.95 7.15 31.62
CA LYS A 286 -34.23 6.62 31.14
C LYS A 286 -34.60 5.32 31.85
N PRO A 287 -35.88 5.14 32.21
CA PRO A 287 -36.37 3.87 32.72
C PRO A 287 -36.07 2.71 31.77
N LEU A 288 -35.58 1.60 32.31
CA LEU A 288 -35.28 0.38 31.54
C LEU A 288 -36.54 -0.38 31.10
N TYR A 289 -37.70 0.01 31.62
CA TYR A 289 -38.99 -0.65 31.44
C TYR A 289 -40.00 0.18 30.64
N PRO A 290 -41.01 -0.46 30.01
CA PRO A 290 -42.10 0.24 29.34
C PRO A 290 -43.13 0.77 30.35
N SER A 291 -43.90 1.79 29.97
CA SER A 291 -44.91 2.45 30.82
C SER A 291 -46.09 1.56 31.27
N ARG A 292 -46.12 0.30 30.83
CA ARG A 292 -47.15 -0.70 31.17
C ARG A 292 -46.78 -1.55 32.39
N VAL A 293 -45.57 -1.42 32.92
CA VAL A 293 -45.09 -2.15 34.11
C VAL A 293 -45.72 -1.54 35.36
N ASP A 294 -46.13 -2.39 36.30
CA ASP A 294 -46.83 -1.95 37.51
C ASP A 294 -45.92 -1.14 38.43
N ALA A 295 -46.50 -0.25 39.24
CA ALA A 295 -45.72 0.66 40.10
C ALA A 295 -44.78 -0.06 41.09
N SER A 296 -45.17 -1.25 41.58
CA SER A 296 -44.33 -2.06 42.46
C SER A 296 -43.14 -2.68 41.72
N GLU A 297 -43.31 -3.09 40.47
CA GLU A 297 -42.25 -3.67 39.64
C GLU A 297 -41.31 -2.59 39.13
N ALA A 298 -41.85 -1.41 38.78
CA ALA A 298 -41.07 -0.23 38.42
C ALA A 298 -40.12 0.19 39.55
N ALA A 299 -40.60 0.24 40.80
CA ALA A 299 -39.77 0.56 41.96
C ALA A 299 -38.63 -0.45 42.19
N LEU A 300 -38.90 -1.75 42.02
CA LEU A 300 -37.87 -2.79 42.09
C LEU A 300 -36.84 -2.65 40.95
N MET A 301 -37.29 -2.33 39.74
CA MET A 301 -36.41 -2.11 38.60
C MET A 301 -35.52 -0.89 38.79
N ASP A 302 -36.03 0.19 39.37
CA ASP A 302 -35.25 1.39 39.70
C ASP A 302 -34.19 1.10 40.79
N GLU A 303 -34.50 0.22 41.75
CA GLU A 303 -33.55 -0.21 42.80
C GLU A 303 -32.35 -0.99 42.21
N ILE A 304 -32.60 -1.90 41.29
CA ILE A 304 -31.55 -2.74 40.66
C ILE A 304 -30.88 -2.07 39.46
N ALA A 305 -31.48 -1.02 38.89
CA ALA A 305 -31.00 -0.34 37.69
C ALA A 305 -29.52 0.10 37.78
N PRO A 306 -29.02 0.71 38.87
CA PRO A 306 -27.62 1.12 38.96
C PRO A 306 -26.63 -0.04 38.76
N GLN A 307 -26.91 -1.21 39.34
CA GLN A 307 -26.07 -2.40 39.20
C GLN A 307 -26.14 -2.97 37.78
N ILE A 308 -27.35 -3.03 37.21
CA ILE A 308 -27.58 -3.50 35.84
C ILE A 308 -26.83 -2.62 34.83
N VAL A 309 -26.94 -1.30 34.98
CA VAL A 309 -26.29 -0.32 34.11
C VAL A 309 -24.77 -0.39 34.24
N ALA A 310 -24.23 -0.55 35.46
CA ALA A 310 -22.80 -0.75 35.66
C ALA A 310 -22.28 -2.02 34.96
N HIS A 311 -22.99 -3.14 35.08
CA HIS A 311 -22.64 -4.38 34.37
C HIS A 311 -22.70 -4.19 32.85
N PHE A 312 -23.74 -3.50 32.35
CA PHE A 312 -23.87 -3.19 30.92
C PHE A 312 -22.65 -2.41 30.39
N TYR A 313 -22.26 -1.31 31.05
CA TYR A 313 -21.11 -0.53 30.60
C TYR A 313 -19.81 -1.33 30.66
N LYS A 314 -19.65 -2.21 31.67
CA LYS A 314 -18.49 -3.10 31.70
C LYS A 314 -18.47 -4.09 30.54
N MET A 315 -19.61 -4.69 30.21
CA MET A 315 -19.73 -5.55 29.01
C MET A 315 -19.47 -4.76 27.71
N LYS A 316 -19.96 -3.52 27.62
CA LYS A 316 -19.74 -2.62 26.48
C LYS A 316 -18.26 -2.22 26.30
N GLU A 317 -17.49 -2.16 27.38
CA GLU A 317 -16.04 -1.94 27.36
C GLU A 317 -15.27 -3.20 26.92
N LEU A 318 -15.70 -4.37 27.37
CA LEU A 318 -15.04 -5.65 27.12
C LEU A 318 -15.26 -6.19 25.69
N LEU A 319 -16.45 -5.97 25.11
CA LEU A 319 -16.79 -6.47 23.76
C LEU A 319 -15.84 -5.98 22.65
N PRO A 320 -15.52 -4.67 22.55
CA PRO A 320 -14.53 -4.18 21.58
C PRO A 320 -13.15 -4.80 21.76
N GLN A 321 -12.73 -5.03 23.01
CA GLN A 321 -11.44 -5.67 23.30
C GLN A 321 -11.43 -7.12 22.83
N LEU A 322 -12.52 -7.86 23.04
CA LEU A 322 -12.69 -9.21 22.50
C LEU A 322 -12.55 -9.22 20.97
N TRP A 323 -13.28 -8.36 20.27
CA TRP A 323 -13.22 -8.30 18.81
C TRP A 323 -11.84 -7.93 18.29
N LEU A 324 -11.14 -7.01 18.96
CA LEU A 324 -9.76 -6.67 18.65
C LEU A 324 -8.84 -7.89 18.79
N TYR A 325 -8.90 -8.60 19.91
CA TYR A 325 -8.06 -9.77 20.14
C TYR A 325 -8.40 -10.94 19.22
N GLU A 326 -9.67 -11.16 18.90
CA GLU A 326 -10.08 -12.13 17.88
C GLU A 326 -9.53 -11.77 16.49
N ASN A 327 -9.55 -10.48 16.14
CA ASN A 327 -8.98 -10.01 14.88
C ASN A 327 -7.46 -10.21 14.84
N ILE A 328 -6.77 -9.89 15.93
CA ILE A 328 -5.34 -10.14 16.06
C ILE A 328 -5.05 -11.65 15.93
N ALA A 329 -5.77 -12.51 16.67
CA ALA A 329 -5.58 -13.95 16.62
C ALA A 329 -5.72 -14.55 15.22
N LYS A 330 -6.66 -14.03 14.42
CA LYS A 330 -6.86 -14.44 13.02
C LYS A 330 -5.69 -14.03 12.10
N ASN A 331 -4.97 -12.97 12.43
CA ASN A 331 -3.94 -12.37 11.57
C ASN A 331 -2.50 -12.59 12.04
N ILE A 332 -2.26 -13.09 13.27
CA ILE A 332 -0.90 -13.35 13.77
C ILE A 332 -0.12 -14.31 12.86
N ILE A 333 -0.73 -15.43 12.46
CA ILE A 333 -0.01 -16.44 11.67
C ILE A 333 0.29 -15.95 10.23
N PRO A 334 -0.65 -15.32 9.51
CA PRO A 334 -0.33 -14.63 8.25
C PRO A 334 0.82 -13.62 8.39
N LEU A 335 0.83 -12.81 9.46
CA LEU A 335 1.90 -11.84 9.72
C LEU A 335 3.24 -12.52 10.00
N ALA A 336 3.26 -13.56 10.82
CA ALA A 336 4.46 -14.36 11.07
C ALA A 336 5.01 -14.95 9.77
N THR A 337 4.13 -15.40 8.87
CA THR A 337 4.57 -15.96 7.60
C THR A 337 5.16 -14.91 6.66
N ILE A 338 4.58 -13.71 6.61
CA ILE A 338 5.16 -12.59 5.84
C ILE A 338 6.60 -12.33 6.28
N HIS A 339 6.87 -12.40 7.59
CA HIS A 339 8.22 -12.23 8.12
C HIS A 339 9.18 -13.30 7.58
N VAL A 340 8.83 -14.59 7.65
CA VAL A 340 9.72 -15.66 7.16
C VAL A 340 9.88 -15.62 5.64
N VAL A 341 8.78 -15.41 4.90
CA VAL A 341 8.85 -15.26 3.44
C VAL A 341 9.72 -14.08 3.06
N ASN A 342 9.71 -12.99 3.82
CA ASN A 342 10.61 -11.88 3.58
C ASN A 342 12.08 -12.27 3.82
N GLN A 343 12.39 -13.09 4.84
CA GLN A 343 13.75 -13.59 5.05
C GLN A 343 14.21 -14.46 3.87
N GLU A 344 13.38 -15.40 3.44
CA GLU A 344 13.66 -16.22 2.23
C GLU A 344 13.82 -15.35 0.99
N LEU A 345 12.99 -14.32 0.83
CA LEU A 345 13.11 -13.38 -0.27
C LEU A 345 14.43 -12.61 -0.24
N GLN A 346 14.92 -12.17 0.92
CA GLN A 346 16.23 -11.52 1.01
C GLN A 346 17.36 -12.52 0.67
N GLN A 347 17.26 -13.75 1.16
CA GLN A 347 18.21 -14.82 0.86
C GLN A 347 18.30 -15.07 -0.66
N ILE A 348 17.16 -15.22 -1.34
CA ILE A 348 17.11 -15.41 -2.81
C ILE A 348 17.77 -14.23 -3.53
N LYS A 349 17.48 -12.99 -3.10
CA LYS A 349 18.08 -11.79 -3.72
C LYS A 349 19.59 -11.75 -3.55
N GLU A 350 20.10 -12.13 -2.38
CA GLU A 350 21.53 -12.19 -2.10
C GLU A 350 22.21 -13.30 -2.91
N ASP A 351 21.64 -14.52 -2.91
CA ASP A 351 22.20 -15.69 -3.59
C ASP A 351 22.21 -15.52 -5.12
N GLU A 352 21.12 -14.98 -5.69
CA GLU A 352 20.96 -14.78 -7.13
C GLU A 352 21.45 -13.38 -7.59
N ASN A 353 21.89 -12.51 -6.67
CA ASN A 353 22.25 -11.11 -6.94
C ASN A 353 21.13 -10.33 -7.66
N ILE A 354 19.87 -10.53 -7.25
CA ILE A 354 18.71 -9.90 -7.90
C ILE A 354 18.27 -8.66 -7.14
N LEU A 355 18.06 -7.56 -7.87
CA LEU A 355 17.43 -6.36 -7.37
C LEU A 355 16.08 -6.12 -8.07
N PRO A 356 14.94 -6.19 -7.34
CA PRO A 356 13.63 -5.91 -7.90
C PRO A 356 13.47 -4.44 -8.31
N ILE A 357 12.84 -4.20 -9.46
CA ILE A 357 12.67 -2.84 -10.00
C ILE A 357 11.87 -1.90 -9.09
N HIS A 358 10.92 -2.42 -8.33
CA HIS A 358 10.10 -1.62 -7.41
C HIS A 358 10.90 -1.09 -6.20
N GLU A 359 12.05 -1.68 -5.90
CA GLU A 359 12.91 -1.19 -4.80
C GLU A 359 13.80 -0.02 -5.23
N PHE A 360 13.88 0.26 -6.54
CA PHE A 360 14.77 1.29 -7.08
C PHE A 360 14.44 2.67 -6.53
N ASN A 361 13.15 3.04 -6.57
CA ASN A 361 12.71 4.34 -6.07
C ASN A 361 13.00 4.52 -4.58
N ALA A 362 12.79 3.45 -3.79
CA ALA A 362 13.03 3.46 -2.35
C ALA A 362 14.52 3.65 -2.04
N LEU A 363 15.40 2.91 -2.71
CA LEU A 363 16.86 3.01 -2.52
C LEU A 363 17.38 4.41 -2.88
N ILE A 364 16.95 4.94 -4.03
CA ILE A 364 17.32 6.29 -4.45
C ILE A 364 16.82 7.32 -3.43
N HIS A 365 15.59 7.17 -2.95
CA HIS A 365 15.00 8.10 -1.99
C HIS A 365 15.76 8.09 -0.65
N GLU A 366 16.04 6.90 -0.11
CA GLU A 366 16.75 6.74 1.17
C GLU A 366 18.14 7.40 1.14
N GLU A 367 18.85 7.29 0.02
CA GLU A 367 20.21 7.81 -0.12
C GLU A 367 20.25 9.31 -0.43
N ILE A 368 19.25 9.86 -1.12
CA ILE A 368 19.22 11.28 -1.50
C ILE A 368 18.56 12.17 -0.43
N LYS A 369 17.61 11.65 0.34
CA LYS A 369 16.74 12.46 1.22
C LYS A 369 17.51 13.34 2.21
N ASP A 370 18.63 12.85 2.72
CA ASP A 370 19.44 13.54 3.73
C ASP A 370 20.67 14.25 3.11
N GLN A 371 20.81 14.23 1.79
CA GLN A 371 21.86 14.96 1.09
C GLN A 371 21.46 16.43 0.86
N PRO A 372 22.38 17.38 1.06
CA PRO A 372 22.11 18.79 0.79
C PRO A 372 21.80 18.99 -0.70
N VAL A 373 20.74 19.74 -1.00
CA VAL A 373 20.43 20.15 -2.37
C VAL A 373 21.56 21.06 -2.86
N PRO A 374 22.25 20.71 -3.97
CA PRO A 374 23.35 21.52 -4.51
C PRO A 374 22.93 22.88 -5.04
#